data_AF-A0A3D6CNX8-F1
#
_entry.id   AF-A0A3D6CNX8-F1
#
_cell.length_a   1.000
_cell.length_b   1.000
_cell.length_c   1.000
_cell.angle_alpha   90.00
_cell.angle_beta   90.00
_cell.angle_gamma   90.00
#
_symmetry.space_group_name_H-M   'P 1'
#
loop_
_entity.id
_entity.type
_entity.pdbx_description
1 polymer ?
#
loop_
_entity_poly.entity_id
_entity_poly.type
_entity_poly.pdbx_seq_one_letter_code
_entity_poly.pdbx_strand_id
1 'polypeptide(L)'
;MTARVVLHLPEQYHDTFRAKKHLALYPRIETAVLARGGVVAVEGRPPALFSGKILPADGDLHIVENGRAIGAGWLNATLAYLEGYWHLDPAGVLAESSNRDKVFDPAQVDGAVAQKYFDSLQQRFATARRSRYGQAREVAEVPEGCIAVFLQGPAPQRRKHAYASYTAMLRVVAMGADGRPVVVKAHPLKPEMGAAQIAEVRAMGFDLIETGANVHDILARAAVTVSVNSAAALEGFLHATPAILFGQADFQQFCETVLHPDDFPAALAAALTTPRDYARALCWYFGQHCLHLDAPDFDAQLWSRFAAMGFDADRLGLRQ
;
A
#
# COMPACT_ATOMS: atom_id res chain seq x y z
N MET A 1 13.52 2.53 34.34
CA MET A 1 13.41 3.85 33.69
C MET A 1 12.18 3.80 32.81
N THR A 2 11.45 4.90 32.68
CA THR A 2 10.32 5.01 31.76
C THR A 2 10.82 4.94 30.32
N ALA A 3 10.18 4.11 29.49
CA ALA A 3 10.52 3.98 28.07
C ALA A 3 10.12 5.23 27.30
N ARG A 4 10.89 5.57 26.27
CA ARG A 4 10.60 6.66 25.31
C ARG A 4 9.98 6.10 24.04
N VAL A 5 9.33 6.98 23.27
CA VAL A 5 8.98 6.72 21.87
C VAL A 5 10.03 7.40 20.98
N VAL A 6 10.75 6.61 20.18
CA VAL A 6 11.81 7.09 19.28
C VAL A 6 11.32 7.05 17.83
N LEU A 7 11.21 8.20 17.20
CA LEU A 7 10.79 8.34 15.80
C LEU A 7 12.03 8.39 14.91
N HIS A 8 12.30 7.33 14.16
CA HIS A 8 13.40 7.31 13.21
C HIS A 8 12.94 7.87 11.87
N LEU A 9 13.45 9.06 11.51
CA LEU A 9 13.08 9.83 10.33
C LEU A 9 14.30 10.14 9.45
N PRO A 10 14.13 10.47 8.15
CA PRO A 10 15.22 11.05 7.36
C PRO A 10 15.75 12.33 8.04
N GLU A 11 17.06 12.43 8.23
CA GLU A 11 17.71 13.53 8.97
C GLU A 11 17.29 14.91 8.46
N GLN A 12 17.20 15.06 7.13
CA GLN A 12 16.73 16.29 6.47
C GLN A 12 15.32 16.77 6.88
N TYR A 13 14.53 15.94 7.58
CA TYR A 13 13.18 16.29 8.04
C TYR A 13 13.06 16.40 9.56
N HIS A 14 14.12 16.21 10.35
CA HIS A 14 14.04 16.26 11.82
C HIS A 14 13.36 17.52 12.35
N ASP A 15 13.67 18.68 11.77
CA ASP A 15 13.05 19.96 12.18
C ASP A 15 11.74 20.29 11.46
N THR A 16 11.40 19.58 10.39
CA THR A 16 10.30 19.98 9.48
C THR A 16 9.22 18.92 9.29
N PHE A 17 9.35 17.71 9.85
CA PHE A 17 8.43 16.59 9.61
C PHE A 17 6.97 16.92 9.96
N ARG A 18 6.76 17.78 10.96
CA ARG A 18 5.43 18.24 11.39
C ARG A 18 4.59 18.89 10.28
N ALA A 19 5.25 19.45 9.27
CA ALA A 19 4.60 20.08 8.12
C ALA A 19 4.56 19.19 6.86
N LYS A 20 5.12 17.98 6.90
CA LYS A 20 5.22 17.10 5.73
C LYS A 20 4.06 16.12 5.67
N LYS A 21 3.22 16.24 4.64
CA LYS A 21 2.09 15.32 4.40
C LYS A 21 2.51 13.85 4.35
N HIS A 22 3.66 13.55 3.72
CA HIS A 22 4.19 12.18 3.62
C HIS A 22 4.80 11.65 4.93
N LEU A 23 4.78 12.45 6.02
CA LEU A 23 5.18 12.08 7.39
C LEU A 23 4.05 12.36 8.39
N ALA A 24 2.79 12.49 7.96
CA ALA A 24 1.69 12.97 8.80
C ALA A 24 1.35 12.08 10.02
N LEU A 25 1.74 10.80 10.05
CA LEU A 25 1.56 9.95 11.22
C LEU A 25 2.47 10.37 12.40
N TYR A 26 3.72 10.72 12.13
CA TYR A 26 4.72 11.03 13.15
C TYR A 26 4.34 12.19 14.08
N PRO A 27 3.86 13.36 13.60
CA PRO A 27 3.43 14.42 14.49
C PRO A 27 2.16 14.05 15.27
N ARG A 28 1.32 13.15 14.75
CA ARG A 28 0.15 12.63 15.48
C ARG A 28 0.57 11.75 16.65
N ILE A 29 1.53 10.85 16.44
CA ILE A 29 2.13 10.05 17.52
C ILE A 29 2.81 10.94 18.54
N GLU A 30 3.64 11.89 18.10
CA GLU A 30 4.32 12.82 18.98
C GLU A 30 3.32 13.58 19.86
N THR A 31 2.29 14.15 19.24
CA THR A 31 1.25 14.91 19.96
C THR A 31 0.52 14.03 20.98
N ALA A 32 0.12 12.83 20.60
CA ALA A 32 -0.62 11.91 21.47
C ALA A 32 0.22 11.48 22.69
N VAL A 33 1.51 11.22 22.49
CA VAL A 33 2.43 10.82 23.57
C VAL A 33 2.72 12.00 24.52
N LEU A 34 3.06 13.17 23.96
CA LEU A 34 3.36 14.37 24.75
C LEU A 34 2.15 14.86 25.55
N ALA A 35 0.94 14.77 24.99
CA ALA A 35 -0.29 15.16 25.67
C ALA A 35 -0.53 14.37 26.98
N ARG A 36 0.02 13.14 27.08
CA ARG A 36 -0.05 12.30 28.27
C ARG A 36 1.22 12.34 29.12
N GLY A 37 2.14 13.26 28.84
CA GLY A 37 3.39 13.45 29.59
C GLY A 37 4.49 12.44 29.26
N GLY A 38 4.34 11.65 28.20
CA GLY A 38 5.39 10.76 27.71
C GLY A 38 6.56 11.50 27.06
N VAL A 39 7.61 10.77 26.73
CA VAL A 39 8.84 11.31 26.13
C VAL A 39 8.98 10.83 24.69
N VAL A 40 9.22 11.77 23.78
CA VAL A 40 9.46 11.50 22.35
C VAL A 40 10.87 11.96 21.98
N ALA A 41 11.61 11.11 21.27
CA ALA A 41 12.87 11.46 20.64
C ALA A 41 12.76 11.31 19.12
N VAL A 42 13.54 12.09 18.37
CA VAL A 42 13.66 11.99 16.91
C VAL A 42 15.10 11.64 16.58
N GLU A 43 15.28 10.59 15.79
CA GLU A 43 16.61 10.08 15.43
C GLU A 43 16.72 9.80 13.92
N GLY A 44 17.94 9.63 13.44
CA GLY A 44 18.23 9.24 12.06
C GLY A 44 17.78 7.81 11.77
N ARG A 45 17.75 7.46 10.48
CA ARG A 45 17.47 6.08 10.01
C ARG A 45 18.73 5.44 9.42
N PRO A 46 19.63 4.89 10.26
CA PRO A 46 20.83 4.24 9.75
C PRO A 46 20.47 2.98 8.91
N PRO A 47 21.36 2.56 7.99
CA PRO A 47 21.10 1.42 7.10
C PRO A 47 20.69 0.12 7.80
N ALA A 48 21.13 -0.11 9.04
CA ALA A 48 20.77 -1.28 9.83
C ALA A 48 19.25 -1.46 9.99
N LEU A 49 18.48 -0.37 10.06
CA LEU A 49 17.01 -0.38 10.22
C LEU A 49 16.26 -0.87 8.97
N PHE A 50 16.96 -1.09 7.86
CA PHE A 50 16.41 -1.61 6.61
C PHE A 50 16.94 -3.00 6.26
N SER A 51 17.73 -3.61 7.15
CA SER A 51 18.41 -4.88 6.89
C SER A 51 17.46 -6.08 6.92
N GLY A 52 16.34 -5.99 7.63
CA GLY A 52 15.46 -7.13 7.91
C GLY A 52 16.04 -8.12 8.94
N LYS A 53 17.16 -7.76 9.60
CA LYS A 53 17.72 -8.55 10.71
C LYS A 53 17.05 -8.18 12.02
N ILE A 54 17.04 -9.13 12.96
CA ILE A 54 16.56 -8.89 14.32
C ILE A 54 17.48 -7.85 14.99
N LEU A 55 16.89 -6.76 15.44
CA LEU A 55 17.54 -5.68 16.17
C LEU A 55 17.42 -5.92 17.68
N PRO A 56 18.41 -5.48 18.48
CA PRO A 56 18.34 -5.59 19.93
C PRO A 56 17.22 -4.72 20.50
N ALA A 57 16.69 -5.13 21.64
CA ALA A 57 15.85 -4.28 22.47
C ALA A 57 16.74 -3.47 23.41
N ASP A 58 16.46 -2.18 23.55
CA ASP A 58 17.15 -1.27 24.48
C ASP A 58 16.23 -0.72 25.58
N GLY A 59 14.95 -1.07 25.52
CA GLY A 59 13.93 -0.65 26.47
C GLY A 59 12.94 0.38 25.92
N ASP A 60 13.24 1.03 24.80
CA ASP A 60 12.41 2.05 24.15
C ASP A 60 11.51 1.46 23.05
N LEU A 61 10.50 2.22 22.64
CA LEU A 61 9.65 1.92 21.49
C LEU A 61 10.13 2.73 20.29
N HIS A 62 10.60 2.05 19.25
CA HIS A 62 11.12 2.63 18.03
C HIS A 62 10.09 2.53 16.91
N ILE A 63 9.91 3.64 16.16
CA ILE A 63 9.02 3.71 15.01
C ILE A 63 9.82 4.20 13.80
N VAL A 64 10.03 3.33 12.83
CA VAL A 64 10.92 3.58 11.70
C VAL A 64 10.15 3.93 10.43
N GLU A 65 10.43 5.11 9.87
CA GLU A 65 9.84 5.51 8.60
C GLU A 65 10.28 4.60 7.45
N ASN A 66 9.30 3.99 6.79
CA ASN A 66 9.47 3.06 5.69
C ASN A 66 10.49 1.94 6.00
N GLY A 67 10.58 1.59 7.28
CA GLY A 67 11.58 0.69 7.85
C GLY A 67 11.32 -0.79 7.55
N ARG A 68 12.32 -1.59 7.91
CA ARG A 68 12.28 -3.07 7.91
C ARG A 68 12.92 -3.59 9.21
N ALA A 69 12.74 -2.83 10.29
CA ALA A 69 13.27 -3.11 11.61
C ALA A 69 12.39 -4.18 12.26
N ILE A 70 13.00 -5.28 12.69
CA ILE A 70 12.31 -6.40 13.32
C ILE A 70 12.95 -6.61 14.68
N GLY A 71 12.16 -6.76 15.73
CA GLY A 71 12.65 -6.97 17.09
C GLY A 71 11.68 -6.49 18.15
N ALA A 72 11.93 -6.83 19.42
CA ALA A 72 11.13 -6.30 20.51
C ALA A 72 11.33 -4.78 20.62
N GLY A 73 10.23 -4.02 20.66
CA GLY A 73 10.26 -2.55 20.66
C GLY A 73 10.40 -1.91 19.29
N TRP A 74 10.39 -2.67 18.19
CA TRP A 74 10.51 -2.09 16.84
C TRP A 74 9.18 -2.17 16.08
N LEU A 75 8.73 -1.00 15.61
CA LEU A 75 7.62 -0.83 14.69
C LEU A 75 8.10 -0.11 13.43
N ASN A 76 7.44 -0.40 12.31
CA ASN A 76 7.69 0.22 11.02
C ASN A 76 6.42 0.96 10.58
N ALA A 77 6.61 2.15 10.03
CA ALA A 77 5.47 2.98 9.65
C ALA A 77 5.68 3.65 8.30
N THR A 78 4.64 3.64 7.48
CA THR A 78 4.61 4.40 6.22
C THR A 78 3.17 4.61 5.79
N LEU A 79 2.96 5.55 4.88
CA LEU A 79 1.67 5.72 4.24
C LEU A 79 1.32 4.41 3.51
N ALA A 80 0.15 3.87 3.81
CA ALA A 80 -0.40 2.73 3.10
C ALA A 80 -0.79 3.14 1.67
N TYR A 81 -1.66 2.36 1.03
CA TYR A 81 -2.02 2.55 -0.37
C TYR A 81 -2.90 3.79 -0.61
N LEU A 82 -3.78 4.15 0.33
CA LEU A 82 -4.65 5.32 0.26
C LEU A 82 -4.19 6.45 1.19
N GLU A 83 -4.34 7.69 0.74
CA GLU A 83 -3.99 8.87 1.53
C GLU A 83 -4.79 8.92 2.84
N GLY A 84 -4.11 9.19 3.96
CA GLY A 84 -4.71 9.21 5.31
C GLY A 84 -4.64 7.89 6.06
N TYR A 85 -4.29 6.79 5.38
CA TYR A 85 -4.13 5.46 5.97
C TYR A 85 -2.65 5.09 6.11
N TRP A 86 -2.28 4.52 7.25
CA TRP A 86 -0.88 4.24 7.59
C TRP A 86 -0.69 2.83 8.13
N HIS A 87 0.46 2.24 7.78
CA HIS A 87 0.99 1.11 8.52
C HIS A 87 1.62 1.58 9.82
N LEU A 88 1.47 0.75 10.85
CA LEU A 88 2.25 0.76 12.07
C LEU A 88 2.35 -0.71 12.51
N ASP A 89 3.44 -1.36 12.13
CA ASP A 89 3.53 -2.82 12.04
C ASP A 89 4.92 -3.34 12.43
N PRO A 90 5.00 -4.45 13.21
CA PRO A 90 6.26 -4.97 13.74
C PRO A 90 7.11 -5.77 12.73
N ALA A 91 6.52 -6.24 11.64
CA ALA A 91 7.22 -7.06 10.63
C ALA A 91 7.82 -6.20 9.51
N GLY A 92 7.15 -5.10 9.15
CA GLY A 92 7.56 -4.24 8.05
C GLY A 92 6.41 -3.39 7.53
N VAL A 93 6.52 -2.88 6.31
CA VAL A 93 5.48 -2.06 5.68
C VAL A 93 5.18 -2.51 4.25
N LEU A 94 3.98 -2.21 3.76
CA LEU A 94 3.51 -2.60 2.43
C LEU A 94 3.70 -4.11 2.25
N ALA A 95 4.28 -4.59 1.16
CA ALA A 95 4.55 -6.02 0.90
C ALA A 95 5.27 -6.81 2.04
N GLU A 96 5.87 -6.12 3.01
CA GLU A 96 6.59 -6.69 4.15
C GLU A 96 5.82 -6.54 5.48
N SER A 97 4.64 -5.92 5.48
CA SER A 97 3.75 -5.85 6.64
C SER A 97 3.28 -7.24 7.03
N SER A 98 3.07 -7.46 8.33
CA SER A 98 2.46 -8.68 8.88
C SER A 98 1.09 -9.00 8.29
N ASN A 99 0.40 -8.01 7.68
CA ASN A 99 -0.87 -8.20 7.01
C ASN A 99 -0.83 -9.25 5.89
N ARG A 100 0.33 -9.46 5.25
CA ARG A 100 0.50 -10.46 4.18
C ARG A 100 0.20 -11.90 4.62
N ASP A 101 0.37 -12.18 5.90
CA ASP A 101 0.24 -13.53 6.49
C ASP A 101 -1.08 -13.66 7.29
N LYS A 102 -1.88 -12.60 7.38
CA LYS A 102 -3.17 -12.64 8.05
C LYS A 102 -4.21 -13.26 7.13
N VAL A 103 -5.06 -14.11 7.72
CA VAL A 103 -6.20 -14.70 7.01
C VAL A 103 -7.34 -13.70 6.95
N PHE A 104 -7.86 -13.47 5.74
CA PHE A 104 -9.12 -12.75 5.54
C PHE A 104 -10.27 -13.75 5.52
N ASP A 105 -11.14 -13.65 6.52
CA ASP A 105 -12.44 -14.29 6.53
C ASP A 105 -13.53 -13.21 6.41
N PRO A 106 -14.22 -13.10 5.26
CA PRO A 106 -15.27 -12.10 5.11
C PRO A 106 -16.38 -12.28 6.15
N ALA A 107 -16.67 -13.48 6.64
CA ALA A 107 -17.73 -13.71 7.62
C ALA A 107 -17.47 -13.00 8.97
N GLN A 108 -16.20 -12.68 9.29
CA GLN A 108 -15.79 -12.00 10.51
C GLN A 108 -15.92 -10.47 10.46
N VAL A 109 -16.25 -9.90 9.30
CA VAL A 109 -16.40 -8.46 9.13
C VAL A 109 -17.89 -8.12 9.00
N ASP A 110 -18.44 -7.26 9.85
CA ASP A 110 -19.85 -6.87 9.74
C ASP A 110 -20.15 -6.25 8.36
N GLY A 111 -21.09 -6.85 7.62
CA GLY A 111 -21.38 -6.45 6.25
C GLY A 111 -21.99 -5.05 6.11
N ALA A 112 -22.82 -4.63 7.08
CA ALA A 112 -23.46 -3.31 7.03
C ALA A 112 -22.46 -2.20 7.37
N VAL A 113 -21.57 -2.44 8.32
CA VAL A 113 -20.45 -1.55 8.64
C VAL A 113 -19.49 -1.48 7.45
N ALA A 114 -19.14 -2.64 6.87
CA ALA A 114 -18.25 -2.72 5.72
C ALA A 114 -18.79 -1.96 4.51
N GLN A 115 -20.09 -2.08 4.21
CA GLN A 115 -20.69 -1.36 3.08
C GLN A 115 -20.64 0.16 3.29
N LYS A 116 -21.03 0.66 4.48
CA LYS A 116 -20.94 2.10 4.78
C LYS A 116 -19.51 2.62 4.67
N TYR A 117 -18.55 1.81 5.13
CA TYR A 117 -17.13 2.14 5.04
C TYR A 117 -16.65 2.19 3.59
N PHE A 118 -17.05 1.22 2.78
CA PHE A 118 -16.77 1.16 1.36
C PHE A 118 -17.35 2.35 0.59
N ASP A 119 -18.61 2.71 0.84
CA ASP A 119 -19.27 3.86 0.22
C ASP A 119 -18.51 5.16 0.53
N SER A 120 -18.02 5.31 1.77
CA SER A 120 -17.19 6.45 2.19
C SER A 120 -15.85 6.49 1.44
N LEU A 121 -15.18 5.35 1.28
CA LEU A 121 -13.95 5.25 0.50
C LEU A 121 -14.19 5.54 -0.98
N GLN A 122 -15.24 4.99 -1.58
CA GLN A 122 -15.62 5.27 -2.96
C GLN A 122 -15.85 6.77 -3.17
N GLN A 123 -16.60 7.43 -2.28
CA GLN A 123 -16.86 8.85 -2.40
C GLN A 123 -15.57 9.69 -2.29
N ARG A 124 -14.67 9.33 -1.35
CA ARG A 124 -13.44 10.10 -1.08
C ARG A 124 -12.37 9.94 -2.17
N PHE A 125 -12.33 8.79 -2.84
CA PHE A 125 -11.27 8.46 -3.79
C PHE A 125 -11.81 8.24 -5.21
N ALA A 126 -12.65 7.23 -5.43
CA ALA A 126 -13.15 6.86 -6.75
C ALA A 126 -14.00 7.97 -7.39
N THR A 127 -15.07 8.40 -6.72
CA THR A 127 -15.97 9.47 -7.23
C THR A 127 -15.23 10.81 -7.35
N ALA A 128 -14.39 11.13 -6.36
CA ALA A 128 -13.59 12.36 -6.36
C ALA A 128 -12.39 12.31 -7.34
N ARG A 129 -12.14 11.18 -8.00
CA ARG A 129 -11.00 10.92 -8.89
C ARG A 129 -9.65 11.28 -8.23
N ARG A 130 -9.51 10.96 -6.95
CA ARG A 130 -8.34 11.27 -6.11
C ARG A 130 -7.50 10.04 -5.84
N SER A 131 -6.24 10.11 -6.25
CA SER A 131 -5.20 9.12 -5.96
C SER A 131 -4.03 9.74 -5.18
N ARG A 132 -3.05 8.92 -4.82
CA ARG A 132 -1.85 9.32 -4.05
C ARG A 132 -1.01 10.39 -4.74
N TYR A 133 -0.87 10.30 -6.05
CA TYR A 133 -0.11 11.25 -6.88
C TYR A 133 -1.06 12.13 -7.68
N GLY A 134 -0.59 13.33 -8.05
CA GLY A 134 -1.34 14.24 -8.92
C GLY A 134 -1.77 13.54 -10.21
N GLN A 135 -3.04 13.68 -10.56
CA GLN A 135 -3.67 13.06 -11.72
C GLN A 135 -4.08 14.11 -12.76
N ALA A 136 -4.30 13.65 -14.00
CA ALA A 136 -4.98 14.45 -15.01
C ALA A 136 -6.38 14.85 -14.51
N ARG A 137 -6.74 16.12 -14.76
CA ARG A 137 -8.07 16.67 -14.38
C ARG A 137 -9.13 16.31 -15.41
N GLU A 138 -8.77 16.37 -16.68
CA GLU A 138 -9.66 16.00 -17.78
C GLU A 138 -9.98 14.51 -17.71
N VAL A 139 -11.23 14.16 -18.03
CA VAL A 139 -11.65 12.77 -18.17
C VAL A 139 -11.11 12.28 -19.50
N ALA A 140 -10.37 11.18 -19.48
CA ALA A 140 -9.86 10.56 -20.69
C ALA A 140 -10.76 9.40 -21.13
N GLU A 141 -10.85 9.19 -22.45
CA GLU A 141 -11.43 7.96 -22.97
C GLU A 141 -10.45 6.80 -22.75
N VAL A 142 -10.96 5.72 -22.14
CA VAL A 142 -10.22 4.47 -21.93
C VAL A 142 -11.05 3.33 -22.52
N PRO A 143 -10.43 2.43 -23.31
CA PRO A 143 -11.13 1.27 -23.87
C PRO A 143 -11.82 0.44 -22.79
N GLU A 144 -13.08 0.09 -23.04
CA GLU A 144 -13.86 -0.76 -22.14
C GLU A 144 -13.34 -2.19 -22.08
N GLY A 145 -13.37 -2.79 -20.91
CA GLY A 145 -12.93 -4.17 -20.71
C GLY A 145 -11.42 -4.37 -20.87
N CYS A 146 -10.64 -3.29 -20.83
CA CYS A 146 -9.19 -3.36 -20.99
C CYS A 146 -8.51 -4.06 -19.81
N ILE A 147 -7.30 -4.58 -20.05
CA ILE A 147 -6.36 -4.96 -19.00
C ILE A 147 -5.52 -3.73 -18.66
N ALA A 148 -5.68 -3.20 -17.46
CA ALA A 148 -4.95 -2.02 -17.01
C ALA A 148 -3.65 -2.40 -16.31
N VAL A 149 -2.50 -2.15 -16.95
CA VAL A 149 -1.17 -2.41 -16.39
C VAL A 149 -0.60 -1.14 -15.75
N PHE A 150 -0.29 -1.20 -14.46
CA PHE A 150 0.34 -0.10 -13.73
C PHE A 150 1.81 -0.39 -13.47
N LEU A 151 2.69 0.34 -14.15
CA LEU A 151 4.13 0.26 -13.91
C LEU A 151 4.50 1.03 -12.64
N GLN A 152 5.56 0.59 -11.98
CA GLN A 152 6.03 1.16 -10.72
C GLN A 152 7.49 1.62 -10.83
N GLY A 153 7.96 2.39 -9.85
CA GLY A 153 9.39 2.71 -9.75
C GLY A 153 10.24 1.47 -9.46
N PRO A 154 11.58 1.59 -9.34
CA PRO A 154 12.47 0.43 -9.19
C PRO A 154 12.42 -0.26 -7.81
N ALA A 155 11.57 0.22 -6.90
CA ALA A 155 11.56 -0.24 -5.51
C ALA A 155 11.15 -1.72 -5.36
N PRO A 156 10.07 -2.23 -6.01
CA PRO A 156 9.70 -3.64 -5.91
C PRO A 156 10.80 -4.58 -6.40
N GLN A 157 11.52 -4.25 -7.47
CA GLN A 157 12.65 -5.04 -7.97
C GLN A 157 13.84 -4.98 -7.01
N ARG A 158 14.23 -3.78 -6.55
CA ARG A 158 15.35 -3.60 -5.62
C ARG A 158 15.11 -4.32 -4.28
N ARG A 159 13.85 -4.34 -3.82
CA ARG A 159 13.45 -5.07 -2.61
C ARG A 159 13.18 -6.56 -2.85
N LYS A 160 13.33 -7.07 -4.09
CA LYS A 160 13.07 -8.47 -4.46
C LYS A 160 11.62 -8.92 -4.18
N HIS A 161 10.68 -7.99 -4.27
CA HIS A 161 9.24 -8.29 -4.17
C HIS A 161 8.66 -8.71 -5.53
N ALA A 162 9.30 -8.33 -6.64
CA ALA A 162 8.83 -8.64 -7.98
C ALA A 162 9.22 -10.07 -8.41
N TYR A 163 8.27 -10.80 -8.98
CA TYR A 163 8.48 -12.12 -9.59
C TYR A 163 8.85 -12.03 -11.08
N ALA A 164 8.64 -10.86 -11.70
CA ALA A 164 9.01 -10.59 -13.09
C ALA A 164 9.59 -9.17 -13.26
N SER A 165 10.36 -8.96 -14.33
CA SER A 165 10.68 -7.60 -14.80
C SER A 165 9.43 -6.94 -15.40
N TYR A 166 9.43 -5.60 -15.54
CA TYR A 166 8.30 -4.91 -16.16
C TYR A 166 8.11 -5.32 -17.62
N THR A 167 9.18 -5.41 -18.42
CA THR A 167 9.10 -5.95 -19.79
C THR A 167 8.54 -7.36 -19.83
N ALA A 168 8.98 -8.26 -18.95
CA ALA A 168 8.47 -9.63 -18.91
C ALA A 168 6.97 -9.67 -18.55
N MET A 169 6.55 -8.91 -17.54
CA MET A 169 5.14 -8.77 -17.15
C MET A 169 4.30 -8.22 -18.30
N LEU A 170 4.71 -7.12 -18.92
CA LEU A 170 4.01 -6.51 -20.06
C LEU A 170 3.86 -7.48 -21.23
N ARG A 171 4.92 -8.21 -21.57
CA ARG A 171 4.90 -9.21 -22.63
C ARG A 171 3.91 -10.34 -22.33
N VAL A 172 3.94 -10.88 -21.11
CA VAL A 172 3.02 -11.94 -20.67
C VAL A 172 1.57 -11.48 -20.74
N VAL A 173 1.30 -10.26 -20.25
CA VAL A 173 -0.05 -9.67 -20.32
C VAL A 173 -0.50 -9.50 -21.77
N ALA A 174 0.35 -8.96 -22.64
CA ALA A 174 0.02 -8.75 -24.05
C ALA A 174 -0.26 -10.06 -24.79
N MET A 175 0.52 -11.11 -24.52
CA MET A 175 0.31 -12.45 -25.07
C MET A 175 -1.00 -13.08 -24.58
N GLY A 176 -1.31 -12.90 -23.29
CA GLY A 176 -2.49 -13.49 -22.64
C GLY A 176 -3.72 -12.60 -22.63
N ALA A 177 -3.75 -11.50 -23.40
CA ALA A 177 -4.82 -10.51 -23.29
C ALA A 177 -6.19 -10.99 -23.78
N ASP A 178 -6.22 -12.08 -24.57
CA ASP A 178 -7.44 -12.71 -25.06
C ASP A 178 -8.40 -11.68 -25.71
N GLY A 179 -7.84 -10.91 -26.66
CA GLY A 179 -8.58 -9.86 -27.40
C GLY A 179 -8.85 -8.57 -26.63
N ARG A 180 -8.54 -8.48 -25.33
CA ARG A 180 -8.73 -7.26 -24.53
C ARG A 180 -7.64 -6.23 -24.85
N PRO A 181 -7.97 -4.93 -24.96
CA PRO A 181 -6.96 -3.88 -25.07
C PRO A 181 -6.04 -3.88 -23.83
N VAL A 182 -4.74 -3.74 -24.01
CA VAL A 182 -3.79 -3.62 -22.89
C VAL A 182 -3.41 -2.15 -22.72
N VAL A 183 -3.94 -1.52 -21.67
CA VAL A 183 -3.70 -0.12 -21.33
C VAL A 183 -2.59 -0.05 -20.29
N VAL A 184 -1.51 0.67 -20.58
CA VAL A 184 -0.34 0.75 -19.72
C VAL A 184 -0.14 2.17 -19.22
N LYS A 185 -0.07 2.33 -17.89
CA LYS A 185 0.25 3.61 -17.25
C LYS A 185 1.61 3.54 -16.57
N ALA A 186 2.52 4.42 -16.98
CA ALA A 186 3.82 4.59 -16.33
C ALA A 186 3.70 5.20 -14.92
N HIS A 187 4.69 4.95 -14.06
CA HIS A 187 4.73 5.56 -12.73
C HIS A 187 4.98 7.08 -12.85
N PRO A 188 4.21 7.97 -12.18
CA PRO A 188 4.33 9.42 -12.34
C PRO A 188 5.72 10.00 -12.06
N LEU A 189 6.46 9.38 -11.12
CA LEU A 189 7.83 9.78 -10.77
C LEU A 189 8.94 9.12 -11.61
N LYS A 190 8.57 8.19 -12.51
CA LYS A 190 9.48 7.46 -13.39
C LYS A 190 8.87 7.26 -14.80
N PRO A 191 8.42 8.35 -15.46
CA PRO A 191 7.75 8.26 -16.75
C PRO A 191 8.67 7.69 -17.84
N GLU A 192 9.92 8.17 -17.92
CA GLU A 192 10.90 7.72 -18.92
C GLU A 192 11.22 6.22 -18.82
N MET A 193 11.35 5.70 -17.60
CA MET A 193 11.54 4.26 -17.36
C MET A 193 10.34 3.47 -17.88
N GLY A 194 9.11 3.93 -17.60
CA GLY A 194 7.90 3.29 -18.10
C GLY A 194 7.81 3.30 -19.62
N ALA A 195 8.05 4.45 -20.24
CA ALA A 195 8.05 4.62 -21.69
C ALA A 195 9.07 3.70 -22.37
N ALA A 196 10.26 3.55 -21.81
CA ALA A 196 11.29 2.64 -22.31
C ALA A 196 10.83 1.17 -22.28
N GLN A 197 10.18 0.72 -21.20
CA GLN A 197 9.66 -0.65 -21.10
C GLN A 197 8.50 -0.90 -22.07
N ILE A 198 7.62 0.09 -22.27
CA ILE A 198 6.52 0.00 -23.25
C ILE A 198 7.07 -0.06 -24.67
N ALA A 199 8.04 0.80 -25.01
CA ALA A 199 8.68 0.81 -26.32
C ALA A 199 9.39 -0.51 -26.63
N GLU A 200 10.07 -1.10 -25.64
CA GLU A 200 10.73 -2.39 -25.76
C GLU A 200 9.73 -3.51 -26.14
N VAL A 201 8.57 -3.56 -25.47
CA VAL A 201 7.54 -4.58 -25.76
C VAL A 201 6.82 -4.31 -27.08
N ARG A 202 6.59 -3.04 -27.44
CA ARG A 202 6.07 -2.68 -28.79
C ARG A 202 7.02 -3.11 -29.90
N ALA A 203 8.34 -2.98 -29.69
CA ALA A 203 9.34 -3.44 -30.65
C ALA A 203 9.34 -4.97 -30.85
N MET A 204 8.78 -5.73 -29.91
CA MET A 204 8.53 -7.18 -30.05
C MET A 204 7.25 -7.51 -30.85
N GLY A 205 6.50 -6.50 -31.32
CA GLY A 205 5.29 -6.66 -32.12
C GLY A 205 3.98 -6.69 -31.33
N PHE A 206 4.01 -6.40 -30.03
CA PHE A 206 2.79 -6.33 -29.21
C PHE A 206 2.18 -4.93 -29.23
N ASP A 207 0.86 -4.86 -29.35
CA ASP A 207 0.13 -3.60 -29.24
C ASP A 207 -0.17 -3.29 -27.76
N LEU A 208 0.30 -2.12 -27.32
CA LEU A 208 0.11 -1.61 -25.97
C LEU A 208 -0.38 -0.17 -26.08
N ILE A 209 -1.39 0.20 -25.30
CA ILE A 209 -1.95 1.56 -25.27
C ILE A 209 -1.36 2.29 -24.07
N GLU A 210 -0.32 3.06 -24.29
CA GLU A 210 0.24 3.95 -23.26
C GLU A 210 -0.74 5.08 -22.93
N THR A 211 -0.94 5.37 -21.64
CA THR A 211 -1.88 6.41 -21.21
C THR A 211 -1.39 7.26 -20.03
N GLY A 212 -1.70 8.56 -20.11
CA GLY A 212 -1.57 9.53 -19.03
C GLY A 212 -2.84 9.73 -18.19
N ALA A 213 -3.95 9.05 -18.53
CA ALA A 213 -5.28 9.23 -17.93
C ALA A 213 -5.29 9.15 -16.40
N ASN A 214 -6.30 9.76 -15.76
CA ASN A 214 -6.51 9.60 -14.31
C ASN A 214 -6.67 8.11 -13.99
N VAL A 215 -6.03 7.64 -12.92
CA VAL A 215 -6.12 6.23 -12.51
C VAL A 215 -7.56 5.77 -12.37
N HIS A 216 -8.48 6.59 -11.85
CA HIS A 216 -9.87 6.19 -11.66
C HIS A 216 -10.68 6.15 -12.97
N ASP A 217 -10.27 6.88 -14.02
CA ASP A 217 -10.87 6.73 -15.35
C ASP A 217 -10.48 5.37 -15.96
N ILE A 218 -9.24 4.94 -15.73
CA ILE A 218 -8.75 3.65 -16.19
C ILE A 218 -9.45 2.52 -15.43
N LEU A 219 -9.49 2.61 -14.09
CA LEU A 219 -10.09 1.58 -13.24
C LEU A 219 -11.57 1.39 -13.53
N ALA A 220 -12.33 2.46 -13.74
CA ALA A 220 -13.76 2.40 -14.07
C ALA A 220 -14.07 1.68 -15.40
N ARG A 221 -13.07 1.48 -16.27
CA ARG A 221 -13.23 0.84 -17.59
C ARG A 221 -12.51 -0.51 -17.69
N ALA A 222 -11.59 -0.79 -16.78
CA ALA A 222 -10.78 -2.00 -16.83
C ALA A 222 -11.57 -3.24 -16.38
N ALA A 223 -11.36 -4.37 -17.07
CA ALA A 223 -11.85 -5.67 -16.63
C ALA A 223 -11.00 -6.24 -15.48
N VAL A 224 -9.71 -5.91 -15.46
CA VAL A 224 -8.75 -6.33 -14.44
C VAL A 224 -7.55 -5.39 -14.43
N THR A 225 -6.89 -5.28 -13.28
CA THR A 225 -5.60 -4.58 -13.14
C THR A 225 -4.45 -5.56 -13.06
N VAL A 226 -3.29 -5.18 -13.60
CA VAL A 226 -2.04 -5.93 -13.49
C VAL A 226 -0.94 -5.01 -13.00
N SER A 227 -0.17 -5.46 -12.01
CA SER A 227 1.03 -4.74 -11.54
C SER A 227 1.97 -5.69 -10.80
N VAL A 228 3.11 -5.20 -10.32
CA VAL A 228 3.89 -5.97 -9.35
C VAL A 228 3.16 -5.98 -8.00
N ASN A 229 2.88 -4.80 -7.45
CA ASN A 229 2.16 -4.60 -6.18
C ASN A 229 1.72 -3.13 -6.03
N SER A 230 1.18 -2.55 -7.09
CA SER A 230 0.85 -1.11 -7.15
C SER A 230 -0.33 -0.75 -6.25
N ALA A 231 -0.28 0.44 -5.64
CA ALA A 231 -1.42 1.01 -4.94
C ALA A 231 -2.67 1.15 -5.83
N ALA A 232 -2.46 1.38 -7.13
CA ALA A 232 -3.53 1.47 -8.11
C ALA A 232 -4.36 0.18 -8.21
N ALA A 233 -3.78 -0.99 -7.91
CA ALA A 233 -4.52 -2.25 -7.88
C ALA A 233 -5.56 -2.23 -6.73
N LEU A 234 -5.17 -1.73 -5.56
CA LEU A 234 -6.04 -1.60 -4.40
C LEU A 234 -7.11 -0.50 -4.64
N GLU A 235 -6.74 0.61 -5.28
CA GLU A 235 -7.71 1.62 -5.75
C GLU A 235 -8.76 1.02 -6.71
N GLY A 236 -8.41 -0.01 -7.48
CA GLY A 236 -9.31 -0.74 -8.37
C GLY A 236 -10.46 -1.44 -7.65
N PHE A 237 -10.26 -1.88 -6.41
CA PHE A 237 -11.32 -2.52 -5.62
C PHE A 237 -12.50 -1.57 -5.35
N LEU A 238 -12.26 -0.25 -5.33
CA LEU A 238 -13.32 0.76 -5.24
C LEU A 238 -14.19 0.82 -6.51
N HIS A 239 -13.71 0.29 -7.62
CA HIS A 239 -14.44 0.15 -8.89
C HIS A 239 -14.93 -1.28 -9.14
N ALA A 240 -14.79 -2.15 -8.14
CA ALA A 240 -14.96 -3.60 -8.27
C ALA A 240 -14.04 -4.25 -9.33
N THR A 241 -12.94 -3.60 -9.70
CA THR A 241 -11.95 -4.11 -10.64
C THR A 241 -10.99 -5.06 -9.93
N PRO A 242 -10.93 -6.36 -10.31
CA PRO A 242 -9.98 -7.31 -9.73
C PRO A 242 -8.53 -6.98 -10.07
N ALA A 243 -7.61 -7.59 -9.32
CA ALA A 243 -6.18 -7.39 -9.46
C ALA A 243 -5.41 -8.70 -9.62
N ILE A 244 -4.44 -8.68 -10.52
CA ILE A 244 -3.42 -9.72 -10.72
C ILE A 244 -2.06 -9.12 -10.38
N LEU A 245 -1.32 -9.79 -9.51
CA LEU A 245 -0.03 -9.32 -9.02
C LEU A 245 1.13 -10.19 -9.54
N PHE A 246 2.19 -9.54 -9.98
CA PHE A 246 3.49 -10.14 -10.31
C PHE A 246 4.51 -9.90 -9.19
N GLY A 247 4.05 -9.85 -7.95
CA GLY A 247 4.89 -9.61 -6.79
C GLY A 247 4.20 -9.78 -5.47
N GLN A 248 5.00 -9.72 -4.41
CA GLN A 248 4.54 -9.80 -3.03
C GLN A 248 3.74 -8.54 -2.67
N ALA A 249 2.64 -8.72 -1.96
CA ALA A 249 1.83 -7.66 -1.39
C ALA A 249 1.21 -8.13 -0.07
N ASP A 250 0.90 -7.19 0.82
CA ASP A 250 0.19 -7.45 2.08
C ASP A 250 -1.35 -7.45 1.93
N PHE A 251 -1.82 -7.22 0.71
CA PHE A 251 -3.20 -7.36 0.28
C PHE A 251 -3.40 -8.53 -0.70
N GLN A 252 -2.41 -9.44 -0.80
CA GLN A 252 -2.39 -10.55 -1.77
C GLN A 252 -3.60 -11.50 -1.66
N GLN A 253 -4.20 -11.63 -0.47
CA GLN A 253 -5.41 -12.43 -0.24
C GLN A 253 -6.64 -11.90 -1.01
N PHE A 254 -6.57 -10.70 -1.57
CA PHE A 254 -7.62 -10.13 -2.44
C PHE A 254 -7.23 -10.13 -3.90
N CYS A 255 -6.22 -10.90 -4.31
CA CYS A 255 -5.65 -10.85 -5.64
C CYS A 255 -5.36 -12.26 -6.17
N GLU A 256 -5.31 -12.37 -7.49
CA GLU A 256 -4.57 -13.49 -8.09
C GLU A 256 -3.09 -13.12 -8.14
N THR A 257 -2.20 -14.09 -7.93
CA THR A 257 -0.75 -13.87 -7.95
C THR A 257 -0.10 -14.77 -8.99
N VAL A 258 0.69 -14.16 -9.87
CA VAL A 258 1.44 -14.84 -10.93
C VAL A 258 2.89 -14.97 -10.47
N LEU A 259 3.31 -16.20 -10.20
CA LEU A 259 4.68 -16.52 -9.79
C LEU A 259 5.56 -16.81 -11.00
N HIS A 260 4.98 -17.49 -12.00
CA HIS A 260 5.62 -17.79 -13.27
C HIS A 260 4.78 -17.23 -14.44
N PRO A 261 5.41 -16.77 -15.53
CA PRO A 261 4.72 -16.29 -16.74
C PRO A 261 3.54 -17.15 -17.21
N ASP A 262 3.70 -18.48 -17.13
CA ASP A 262 2.71 -19.45 -17.61
C ASP A 262 1.46 -19.51 -16.73
N ASP A 263 1.49 -18.96 -15.51
CA ASP A 263 0.34 -18.91 -14.61
C ASP A 263 -0.66 -17.79 -14.98
N PHE A 264 -0.24 -16.82 -15.82
CA PHE A 264 -1.04 -15.63 -16.12
C PHE A 264 -2.42 -15.94 -16.74
N PRO A 265 -2.58 -16.85 -17.72
CA PRO A 265 -3.90 -17.17 -18.25
C PRO A 265 -4.87 -17.70 -17.20
N ALA A 266 -4.39 -18.56 -16.29
CA ALA A 266 -5.20 -19.10 -15.20
C ALA A 266 -5.58 -17.99 -14.19
N ALA A 267 -4.60 -17.13 -13.84
CA ALA A 267 -4.84 -15.97 -12.97
C ALA A 267 -5.85 -14.98 -13.60
N LEU A 268 -5.77 -14.74 -14.91
CA LEU A 268 -6.73 -13.89 -15.63
C LEU A 268 -8.13 -14.48 -15.60
N ALA A 269 -8.28 -15.76 -15.90
CA ALA A 269 -9.58 -16.44 -15.85
C ALA A 269 -10.18 -16.40 -14.43
N ALA A 270 -9.36 -16.68 -13.41
CA ALA A 270 -9.78 -16.63 -12.00
C ALA A 270 -10.19 -15.21 -11.57
N ALA A 271 -9.39 -14.19 -11.91
CA ALA A 271 -9.67 -12.80 -11.58
C ALA A 271 -11.00 -12.32 -12.17
N LEU A 272 -11.32 -12.73 -13.40
CA LEU A 272 -12.55 -12.33 -14.10
C LEU A 272 -13.81 -13.05 -13.61
N THR A 273 -13.68 -14.22 -12.97
CA THR A 273 -14.82 -15.08 -12.64
C THR A 273 -15.06 -15.23 -11.15
N THR A 274 -14.04 -15.01 -10.31
CA THR A 274 -14.14 -15.18 -8.85
C THR A 274 -14.86 -13.99 -8.24
N PRO A 275 -16.01 -14.18 -7.56
CA PRO A 275 -16.68 -13.12 -6.83
C PRO A 275 -15.82 -12.61 -5.68
N ARG A 276 -15.86 -11.30 -5.42
CA ARG A 276 -15.09 -10.64 -4.35
C ARG A 276 -16.00 -9.73 -3.53
N ASP A 277 -15.88 -9.80 -2.21
CA ASP A 277 -16.53 -8.86 -1.29
C ASP A 277 -15.55 -7.72 -0.96
N TYR A 278 -15.45 -6.75 -1.87
CA TYR A 278 -14.53 -5.63 -1.71
C TYR A 278 -14.91 -4.71 -0.55
N ALA A 279 -16.19 -4.64 -0.17
CA ALA A 279 -16.61 -3.86 0.98
C ALA A 279 -15.97 -4.42 2.25
N ARG A 280 -16.11 -5.73 2.49
CA ARG A 280 -15.48 -6.40 3.64
C ARG A 280 -13.97 -6.43 3.55
N ALA A 281 -13.41 -6.66 2.35
CA ALA A 281 -11.96 -6.66 2.15
C ALA A 281 -11.32 -5.31 2.51
N LEU A 282 -11.89 -4.20 2.03
CA LEU A 282 -11.35 -2.86 2.31
C LEU A 282 -11.62 -2.42 3.75
N CYS A 283 -12.74 -2.81 4.34
CA CYS A 283 -13.03 -2.57 5.76
C CYS A 283 -12.04 -3.33 6.66
N TRP A 284 -11.79 -4.61 6.36
CA TRP A 284 -10.76 -5.40 7.03
C TRP A 284 -9.39 -4.73 6.89
N TYR A 285 -8.96 -4.45 5.65
CA TYR A 285 -7.62 -3.96 5.39
C TYR A 285 -7.37 -2.58 6.01
N PHE A 286 -8.17 -1.58 5.66
CA PHE A 286 -7.94 -0.21 6.10
C PHE A 286 -8.55 0.10 7.46
N GLY A 287 -9.72 -0.44 7.76
CA GLY A 287 -10.45 -0.15 8.99
C GLY A 287 -9.94 -0.92 10.20
N GLN A 288 -9.40 -2.13 10.01
CA GLN A 288 -8.95 -2.98 11.11
C GLN A 288 -7.41 -3.11 11.16
N HIS A 289 -6.71 -3.09 10.02
CA HIS A 289 -5.26 -3.35 9.99
C HIS A 289 -4.39 -2.13 9.66
N CYS A 290 -4.96 -1.00 9.23
CA CYS A 290 -4.25 0.29 9.13
C CYS A 290 -4.67 1.27 10.23
N LEU A 291 -3.93 2.38 10.36
CA LEU A 291 -4.33 3.56 11.13
C LEU A 291 -4.88 4.62 10.19
N HIS A 292 -6.11 5.08 10.43
CA HIS A 292 -6.69 6.22 9.73
C HIS A 292 -6.51 7.48 10.57
N LEU A 293 -5.76 8.47 10.08
CA LEU A 293 -5.41 9.65 10.88
C LEU A 293 -6.63 10.49 11.28
N ASP A 294 -7.68 10.49 10.47
CA ASP A 294 -8.89 11.29 10.73
C ASP A 294 -9.97 10.50 11.48
N ALA A 295 -9.69 9.27 11.89
CA ALA A 295 -10.63 8.46 12.65
C ALA A 295 -10.79 8.98 14.09
N PRO A 296 -12.03 9.02 14.62
CA PRO A 296 -12.28 9.53 15.97
C PRO A 296 -11.62 8.67 17.07
N ASP A 297 -11.33 7.40 16.78
CA ASP A 297 -10.71 6.43 17.66
C ASP A 297 -9.22 6.22 17.39
N PHE A 298 -8.57 7.10 16.61
CA PHE A 298 -7.14 6.99 16.27
C PHE A 298 -6.24 6.76 17.49
N ASP A 299 -6.40 7.56 18.55
CA ASP A 299 -5.60 7.44 19.77
C ASP A 299 -5.78 6.07 20.43
N ALA A 300 -7.03 5.58 20.51
CA ALA A 300 -7.32 4.26 21.09
C ALA A 300 -6.64 3.14 20.29
N GLN A 301 -6.69 3.21 18.95
CA GLN A 301 -5.99 2.25 18.09
C GLN A 301 -4.47 2.34 18.24
N LEU A 302 -3.91 3.55 18.34
CA LEU A 302 -2.47 3.76 18.57
C LEU A 302 -2.02 3.09 19.87
N TRP A 303 -2.74 3.34 20.97
CA TRP A 303 -2.40 2.75 22.28
C TRP A 303 -2.55 1.24 22.29
N SER A 304 -3.58 0.69 21.65
CA SER A 304 -3.72 -0.76 21.50
C SER A 304 -2.52 -1.37 20.76
N ARG A 305 -1.99 -0.71 19.73
CA ARG A 305 -0.81 -1.19 18.99
C ARG A 305 0.46 -1.10 19.82
N PHE A 306 0.64 -0.03 20.60
CA PHE A 306 1.79 0.09 21.51
C PHE A 306 1.73 -0.96 22.63
N ALA A 307 0.57 -1.16 23.25
CA ALA A 307 0.36 -2.18 24.27
C ALA A 307 0.60 -3.60 23.74
N ALA A 308 0.18 -3.90 22.50
CA ALA A 308 0.46 -5.17 21.84
C ALA A 308 1.96 -5.44 21.64
N MET A 309 2.78 -4.38 21.58
CA MET A 309 4.25 -4.48 21.55
C MET A 309 4.87 -4.55 22.96
N GLY A 310 4.06 -4.57 24.01
CA GLY A 310 4.50 -4.52 25.41
C GLY A 310 4.88 -3.11 25.89
N PHE A 311 4.36 -2.06 25.25
CA PHE A 311 4.56 -0.65 25.60
C PHE A 311 3.22 0.00 25.95
N ASP A 312 2.66 -0.40 27.09
CA ASP A 312 1.45 0.20 27.65
C ASP A 312 1.73 1.58 28.27
N ALA A 313 0.68 2.19 28.83
CA ALA A 313 0.75 3.50 29.45
C ALA A 313 1.77 3.54 30.60
N ASP A 314 1.84 2.50 31.43
CA ASP A 314 2.75 2.45 32.58
C ASP A 314 4.21 2.41 32.14
N ARG A 315 4.54 1.54 31.16
CA ARG A 315 5.91 1.44 30.65
C ARG A 315 6.37 2.73 29.97
N LEU A 316 5.47 3.41 29.27
CA LEU A 316 5.73 4.69 28.59
C LEU A 316 5.55 5.92 29.51
N GLY A 317 5.12 5.72 30.76
CA GLY A 317 4.88 6.79 31.74
C GLY A 317 3.79 7.77 31.33
N LEU A 318 2.78 7.29 30.61
CA LEU A 318 1.65 8.06 30.14
C LEU A 318 0.60 8.20 31.25
N ARG A 319 0.10 9.42 31.44
CA ARG A 319 -1.06 9.68 32.30
C ARG A 319 -2.35 9.24 31.59
N GLN A 320 -3.33 8.78 32.37
CA GLN A 320 -4.67 8.47 31.86
C GLN A 320 -5.38 9.72 31.35
#